data_AF-A0A6B1I9A5-F1
#
_entry.id   AF-A0A6B1I9A5-F1
#
_cell.length_a   1.000
_cell.length_b   1.000
_cell.length_c   1.000
_cell.angle_alpha   90.00
_cell.angle_beta   90.00
_cell.angle_gamma   90.00
#
_symmetry.space_group_name_H-M   'P 1'
#
loop_
_entity.id
_entity.type
_entity.pdbx_description
1 polymer ?
#
loop_
_entity_poly.entity_id
_entity_poly.type
_entity_poly.pdbx_seq_one_letter_code
_entity_poly.pdbx_strand_id
1 'polypeptide(L)'
;MSESVSSRKPFGLPTNTRPTSQGNITLKWKGGTGPYNRDQIETGKNLINKWKVITSKTSHDHAGQPNREGKRRVLSVTEILPPKHICTETYIVTGEFKTKREAENLLCYLKTKFVRFLVSQLSFSQDITKERFDFVPLIDMDTKWTDDKLYKRYKLTREEAKFIESQILTME
;
A
#
# COMPACT_ATOMS: atom_id res chain seq x y z
N MET A 1 -6.14 -8.82 -5.15
CA MET A 1 -4.73 -8.34 -5.06
C MET A 1 -4.08 -8.81 -3.77
N SER A 2 -4.87 -9.26 -2.78
CA SER A 2 -4.42 -9.81 -1.50
C SER A 2 -3.26 -10.81 -1.59
N GLU A 3 -3.23 -11.68 -2.61
CA GLU A 3 -2.11 -12.61 -2.85
C GLU A 3 -0.76 -11.93 -3.11
N SER A 4 -0.75 -10.69 -3.62
CA SER A 4 0.46 -9.87 -3.81
C SER A 4 0.80 -9.01 -2.59
N VAL A 5 -0.08 -8.97 -1.59
CA VAL A 5 0.10 -8.19 -0.37
C VAL A 5 0.69 -9.07 0.71
N SER A 6 1.80 -8.64 1.30
CA SER A 6 2.47 -9.37 2.37
C SER A 6 1.57 -9.48 3.61
N SER A 7 1.70 -10.60 4.32
CA SER A 7 1.27 -10.68 5.73
C SER A 7 1.97 -9.63 6.60
N ARG A 8 1.54 -9.52 7.88
CA ARG A 8 2.22 -8.65 8.86
C ARG A 8 3.71 -8.97 8.98
N LYS A 9 4.50 -7.96 9.35
CA LYS A 9 5.97 -8.05 9.49
C LYS A 9 6.65 -8.58 8.21
N PRO A 10 6.57 -7.85 7.08
CA PRO A 10 7.13 -8.32 5.81
C PRO A 10 8.63 -8.69 5.89
N PHE A 11 9.36 -8.07 6.82
CA PHE A 11 10.79 -8.34 7.09
C PHE A 11 11.06 -8.92 8.48
N GLY A 12 10.03 -9.44 9.17
CA GLY A 12 10.13 -9.95 10.54
C GLY A 12 10.25 -8.89 11.64
N LEU A 13 10.34 -7.60 11.28
CA LEU A 13 10.62 -6.51 12.22
C LEU A 13 9.34 -5.93 12.86
N PRO A 14 9.21 -5.91 14.21
CA PRO A 14 8.10 -5.26 14.89
C PRO A 14 8.15 -3.72 14.79
N THR A 15 7.04 -3.05 15.10
CA THR A 15 6.90 -1.58 15.04
C THR A 15 7.91 -0.81 15.91
N ASN A 16 8.38 -1.41 17.01
CA ASN A 16 9.36 -0.80 17.91
C ASN A 16 10.81 -0.98 17.46
N THR A 17 11.09 -1.70 16.36
CA THR A 17 12.44 -1.77 15.79
C THR A 17 12.90 -0.37 15.36
N ARG A 18 14.19 -0.09 15.57
CA ARG A 18 14.85 1.17 15.25
C ARG A 18 16.03 0.94 14.31
N PRO A 19 16.44 1.95 13.54
CA PRO A 19 17.71 1.93 12.83
C PRO A 19 18.88 1.67 13.78
N THR A 20 19.94 1.06 13.25
CA THR A 20 21.23 0.91 13.92
C THR A 20 22.11 2.14 13.66
N SER A 21 23.30 2.22 14.26
CA SER A 21 24.27 3.30 13.97
C SER A 21 24.92 3.13 12.59
N GLN A 22 25.06 1.89 12.12
CA GLN A 22 25.66 1.51 10.83
C GLN A 22 24.84 0.38 10.21
N GLY A 23 24.92 0.23 8.88
CA GLY A 23 24.19 -0.83 8.18
C GLY A 23 24.40 -0.80 6.67
N ASN A 24 24.13 -1.94 6.04
CA ASN A 24 24.27 -2.16 4.60
C ASN A 24 22.93 -2.13 3.84
N ILE A 25 21.82 -1.89 4.55
CA ILE A 25 20.48 -1.62 4.02
C ILE A 25 19.81 -0.48 4.81
N THR A 26 18.67 0.00 4.33
CA THR A 26 17.91 1.10 4.93
C THR A 26 16.58 0.60 5.50
N LEU A 27 16.31 0.90 6.78
CA LEU A 27 15.04 0.63 7.45
C LEU A 27 14.12 1.85 7.38
N LYS A 28 12.93 1.68 6.80
CA LYS A 28 11.76 2.57 7.00
C LYS A 28 11.00 2.15 8.24
N TRP A 29 10.79 3.08 9.16
CA TRP A 29 10.02 2.89 10.39
C TRP A 29 9.15 4.12 10.65
N LYS A 30 8.32 4.09 11.69
CA LYS A 30 7.41 5.20 12.03
C LYS A 30 8.12 6.56 12.16
N GLY A 31 9.38 6.57 12.62
CA GLY A 31 10.18 7.78 12.82
C GLY A 31 11.00 8.24 11.61
N GLY A 32 10.85 7.63 10.43
CA GLY A 32 11.57 8.00 9.21
C GLY A 32 12.38 6.84 8.62
N THR A 33 13.61 7.13 8.19
CA THR A 33 14.51 6.11 7.63
C THR A 33 15.88 6.16 8.31
N GLY A 34 16.60 5.05 8.32
CA GLY A 34 17.98 4.98 8.82
C GLY A 34 18.66 3.66 8.48
N PRO A 35 19.96 3.50 8.76
CA PRO A 35 20.70 2.30 8.41
C PRO A 35 20.25 1.09 9.24
N TYR A 36 20.42 -0.11 8.68
CA TYR A 36 20.11 -1.39 9.32
C TYR A 36 21.01 -2.51 8.78
N ASN A 37 21.24 -3.55 9.59
CA ASN A 37 22.08 -4.68 9.20
C ASN A 37 21.25 -5.76 8.48
N ARG A 38 21.62 -6.08 7.25
CA ARG A 38 20.96 -7.09 6.42
C ARG A 38 20.93 -8.47 7.07
N ASP A 39 21.98 -8.82 7.81
CA ASP A 39 22.12 -10.15 8.42
C ASP A 39 21.15 -10.38 9.58
N GLN A 40 20.55 -9.30 10.11
CA GLN A 40 19.50 -9.36 11.13
C GLN A 40 18.10 -9.62 10.55
N ILE A 41 17.98 -9.73 9.23
CA ILE A 41 16.69 -10.00 8.56
C ILE A 41 16.53 -11.50 8.36
N GLU A 42 15.52 -12.09 8.98
CA GLU A 42 15.23 -13.52 8.87
C GLU A 42 14.18 -13.83 7.81
N THR A 43 13.18 -12.95 7.67
CA THR A 43 12.02 -13.10 6.77
C THR A 43 12.04 -12.06 5.66
N GLY A 44 11.49 -12.38 4.49
CA GLY A 44 11.35 -11.42 3.38
C GLY A 44 12.68 -11.05 2.70
N LYS A 45 13.72 -11.88 2.85
CA LYS A 45 15.06 -11.68 2.24
C LYS A 45 14.98 -11.50 0.72
N ASN A 46 14.07 -12.21 0.07
CA ASN A 46 13.80 -12.13 -1.36
C ASN A 46 13.26 -10.76 -1.82
N LEU A 47 12.64 -9.99 -0.91
CA LEU A 47 12.07 -8.67 -1.21
C LEU A 47 13.13 -7.55 -1.16
N ILE A 48 14.24 -7.77 -0.44
CA ILE A 48 15.21 -6.71 -0.12
C ILE A 48 15.77 -6.05 -1.38
N ASN A 49 16.09 -6.84 -2.41
CA ASN A 49 16.73 -6.35 -3.63
C ASN A 49 15.74 -5.90 -4.73
N LYS A 50 14.44 -5.91 -4.45
CA LYS A 50 13.38 -5.53 -5.40
C LYS A 50 12.87 -4.12 -5.14
N TRP A 51 12.16 -3.54 -6.11
CA TRP A 51 11.29 -2.41 -5.83
C TRP A 51 10.04 -2.89 -5.11
N LYS A 52 9.56 -2.15 -4.14
CA LYS A 52 8.37 -2.51 -3.36
C LYS A 52 7.46 -1.31 -3.25
N VAL A 53 6.16 -1.54 -3.26
CA VAL A 53 5.19 -0.53 -2.84
C VAL A 53 4.69 -0.92 -1.47
N ILE A 54 4.61 0.05 -0.56
CA ILE A 54 4.14 -0.16 0.80
C ILE A 54 2.94 0.73 1.10
N THR A 55 2.12 0.29 2.04
CA THR A 55 1.14 1.16 2.70
C THR A 55 1.21 0.99 4.22
N SER A 56 0.79 2.01 4.97
CA SER A 56 0.63 1.88 6.41
C SER A 56 -0.34 0.77 6.76
N LYS A 57 -0.01 0.00 7.79
CA LYS A 57 -0.89 -1.01 8.36
C LYS A 57 -2.06 -0.41 9.15
N THR A 58 -1.99 0.88 9.50
CA THR A 58 -3.11 1.61 10.13
C THR A 58 -3.81 2.48 9.09
N SER A 59 -5.13 2.31 8.97
CA SER A 59 -5.99 3.14 8.14
C SER A 59 -5.94 4.60 8.62
N HIS A 60 -6.22 5.53 7.72
CA HIS A 60 -6.24 6.95 8.10
C HIS A 60 -7.55 7.32 8.80
N ASP A 61 -8.65 6.72 8.38
CA ASP A 61 -9.95 6.90 9.03
C ASP A 61 -10.00 6.16 10.38
N HIS A 62 -10.80 6.66 11.33
CA HIS A 62 -10.98 6.02 12.64
C HIS A 62 -11.79 4.72 12.50
N ALA A 63 -11.17 3.65 11.98
CA ALA A 63 -11.81 2.36 11.71
C ALA A 63 -12.95 2.42 10.67
N GLY A 64 -12.76 3.15 9.57
CA GLY A 64 -13.77 3.24 8.52
C GLY A 64 -14.84 4.32 8.70
N GLN A 65 -14.71 5.15 9.74
CA GLN A 65 -15.60 6.30 9.93
C GLN A 65 -15.34 7.37 8.86
N PRO A 66 -16.38 7.77 8.09
CA PRO A 66 -16.23 8.86 7.14
C PRO A 66 -16.01 10.20 7.85
N ASN A 67 -15.48 11.17 7.11
CA ASN A 67 -15.42 12.56 7.57
C ASN A 67 -16.83 13.19 7.61
N ARG A 68 -16.91 14.47 8.00
CA ARG A 68 -18.19 15.23 8.06
C ARG A 68 -18.94 15.30 6.72
N GLU A 69 -18.26 15.07 5.60
CA GLU A 69 -18.83 15.05 4.25
C GLU A 69 -19.24 13.64 3.79
N GLY A 70 -19.13 12.62 4.64
CA GLY A 70 -19.42 11.23 4.27
C GLY A 70 -18.30 10.54 3.48
N LYS A 71 -17.12 11.17 3.34
CA LYS A 71 -16.01 10.63 2.54
C LYS A 71 -14.96 9.94 3.39
N ARG A 72 -14.35 8.89 2.85
CA ARG A 72 -13.32 8.09 3.53
C ARG A 72 -11.91 8.39 3.02
N ARG A 73 -10.94 8.38 3.94
CA ARG A 73 -9.50 8.31 3.66
C ARG A 73 -9.01 6.94 4.11
N VAL A 74 -8.93 6.01 3.16
CA VAL A 74 -8.74 4.58 3.46
C VAL A 74 -7.27 4.27 3.71
N LEU A 75 -6.43 4.46 2.68
CA LEU A 75 -4.98 4.31 2.78
C LEU A 75 -4.35 5.62 3.25
N SER A 76 -3.45 5.53 4.23
CA SER A 76 -2.71 6.69 4.75
C SER A 76 -1.43 6.91 3.95
N VAL A 77 -0.30 6.36 4.40
CA VAL A 77 0.97 6.39 3.66
C VAL A 77 0.90 5.37 2.54
N THR A 78 1.28 5.78 1.33
CA THR A 78 1.58 4.86 0.23
C THR A 78 2.87 5.33 -0.44
N GLU A 79 3.91 4.52 -0.37
CA GLU A 79 5.26 4.90 -0.77
C GLU A 79 5.97 3.76 -1.51
N ILE A 80 7.01 4.11 -2.26
CA ILE A 80 7.88 3.13 -2.91
C ILE A 80 9.13 2.98 -2.06
N LEU A 81 9.49 1.73 -1.75
CA LEU A 81 10.79 1.37 -1.20
C LEU A 81 11.69 0.84 -2.32
N PRO A 82 12.82 1.50 -2.62
CA PRO A 82 13.78 1.01 -3.60
C PRO A 82 14.49 -0.27 -3.13
N PRO A 83 15.30 -0.92 -4.00
CA PRO A 83 16.22 -1.96 -3.58
C PRO A 83 17.06 -1.54 -2.37
N LYS A 84 17.41 -2.51 -1.51
CA LYS A 84 18.11 -2.33 -0.23
C LYS A 84 17.33 -1.53 0.83
N HIS A 85 16.04 -1.27 0.61
CA HIS A 85 15.16 -0.71 1.64
C HIS A 85 14.20 -1.78 2.17
N ILE A 86 13.95 -1.74 3.48
CA ILE A 86 13.03 -2.63 4.21
C ILE A 86 12.13 -1.79 5.12
N CYS A 87 11.13 -2.40 5.74
CA CYS A 87 10.25 -1.72 6.69
C CYS A 87 9.89 -2.55 7.93
N THR A 88 9.49 -1.87 9.00
CA THR A 88 8.85 -2.49 10.17
C THR A 88 7.38 -2.83 9.90
N GLU A 89 6.74 -3.56 10.83
CA GLU A 89 5.30 -3.86 10.84
C GLU A 89 4.37 -2.64 10.77
N THR A 90 4.90 -1.43 10.95
CA THR A 90 4.14 -0.19 10.69
C THR A 90 3.59 -0.16 9.25
N TYR A 91 4.23 -0.88 8.33
CA TYR A 91 3.86 -0.96 6.94
C TYR A 91 3.67 -2.41 6.49
N ILE A 92 2.90 -2.59 5.42
CA ILE A 92 2.78 -3.84 4.65
C ILE A 92 3.29 -3.59 3.22
N VAL A 93 3.83 -4.61 2.58
CA VAL A 93 4.23 -4.57 1.16
C VAL A 93 3.01 -4.95 0.32
N THR A 94 2.55 -4.07 -0.56
CA THR A 94 1.39 -4.29 -1.43
C THR A 94 1.74 -4.88 -2.79
N GLY A 95 3.03 -4.86 -3.14
CA GLY A 95 3.56 -5.50 -4.33
C GLY A 95 5.08 -5.34 -4.43
N GLU A 96 5.71 -6.20 -5.22
CA GLU A 96 7.15 -6.23 -5.48
C GLU A 96 7.46 -6.34 -6.97
N PHE A 97 8.51 -5.65 -7.43
CA PHE A 97 8.83 -5.52 -8.84
C PHE A 97 10.33 -5.51 -9.11
N LYS A 98 10.70 -5.86 -10.34
CA LYS A 98 12.08 -5.76 -10.81
C LYS A 98 12.42 -4.34 -11.25
N THR A 99 11.43 -3.58 -11.74
CA THR A 99 11.65 -2.22 -12.24
C THR A 99 10.97 -1.15 -11.38
N LYS A 100 11.55 0.05 -11.39
CA LYS A 100 10.95 1.23 -10.75
C LYS A 100 9.60 1.59 -11.37
N ARG A 101 9.50 1.46 -12.70
CA ARG A 101 8.31 1.80 -13.49
C ARG A 101 7.07 1.02 -13.03
N GLU A 102 7.20 -0.29 -12.83
CA GLU A 102 6.09 -1.11 -12.36
C GLU A 102 5.65 -0.71 -10.94
N ALA A 103 6.62 -0.40 -10.06
CA ALA A 103 6.31 0.08 -8.71
C ALA A 103 5.61 1.46 -8.72
N GLU A 104 6.01 2.36 -9.61
CA GLU A 104 5.33 3.65 -9.83
C GLU A 104 3.91 3.47 -10.39
N ASN A 105 3.72 2.50 -11.28
CA ASN A 105 2.39 2.15 -11.80
C ASN A 105 1.49 1.55 -10.70
N LEU A 106 2.01 0.67 -9.84
CA LEU A 106 1.24 0.17 -8.69
C LEU A 106 0.93 1.29 -7.70
N LEU A 107 1.89 2.18 -7.41
CA LEU A 107 1.63 3.34 -6.56
C LEU A 107 0.49 4.21 -7.14
N CYS A 108 0.49 4.45 -8.45
CA CYS A 108 -0.59 5.18 -9.12
C CYS A 108 -1.92 4.42 -9.01
N TYR A 109 -1.92 3.11 -9.23
CA TYR A 109 -3.10 2.25 -9.12
C TYR A 109 -3.72 2.32 -7.71
N LEU A 110 -2.92 2.20 -6.65
CA LEU A 110 -3.37 2.27 -5.25
C LEU A 110 -3.95 3.65 -4.88
N LYS A 111 -3.52 4.73 -5.55
CA LYS A 111 -4.02 6.09 -5.31
C LYS A 111 -5.38 6.37 -5.97
N THR A 112 -5.80 5.55 -6.94
CA THR A 112 -7.12 5.69 -7.59
C THR A 112 -8.26 5.63 -6.59
N LYS A 113 -9.35 6.34 -6.86
CA LYS A 113 -10.57 6.24 -6.03
C LYS A 113 -11.19 4.87 -6.18
N PHE A 114 -11.12 4.26 -7.36
CA PHE A 114 -11.57 2.89 -7.62
C PHE A 114 -10.95 1.89 -6.64
N VAL A 115 -9.63 1.81 -6.55
CA VAL A 115 -8.97 0.85 -5.64
C VAL A 115 -9.29 1.16 -4.19
N ARG A 116 -9.20 2.44 -3.79
CA ARG A 116 -9.47 2.83 -2.40
C ARG A 116 -10.92 2.57 -2.00
N PHE A 117 -11.88 2.69 -2.92
CA PHE A 117 -13.27 2.31 -2.70
C PHE A 117 -13.42 0.81 -2.46
N LEU A 118 -12.78 -0.04 -3.28
CA LEU A 118 -12.82 -1.49 -3.09
C LEU A 118 -12.18 -1.92 -1.76
N VAL A 119 -11.05 -1.32 -1.39
CA VAL A 119 -10.43 -1.55 -0.08
C VAL A 119 -11.36 -1.10 1.06
N SER A 120 -12.09 0.02 0.86
CA SER A 120 -13.01 0.56 1.86
C SER A 120 -14.14 -0.41 2.19
N GLN A 121 -14.62 -1.19 1.21
CA GLN A 121 -15.71 -2.16 1.41
C GLN A 121 -15.36 -3.23 2.44
N LEU A 122 -14.07 -3.55 2.56
CA LEU A 122 -13.58 -4.52 3.53
C LEU A 122 -12.94 -3.85 4.74
N SER A 123 -12.82 -2.52 4.81
CA SER A 123 -12.10 -1.82 5.89
C SER A 123 -13.04 -1.34 7.00
N PHE A 124 -13.41 -2.26 7.88
CA PHE A 124 -14.27 -2.03 9.07
C PHE A 124 -13.48 -1.90 10.39
N SER A 125 -12.14 -1.99 10.34
CA SER A 125 -11.23 -1.80 11.46
C SER A 125 -10.09 -0.88 11.05
N GLN A 126 -9.35 -0.33 12.01
CA GLN A 126 -8.14 0.43 11.70
C GLN A 126 -7.03 -0.41 11.06
N ASP A 127 -7.03 -1.74 11.26
CA ASP A 127 -5.99 -2.61 10.70
C ASP A 127 -6.21 -2.84 9.19
N ILE A 128 -5.21 -2.45 8.39
CA ILE A 128 -5.09 -2.71 6.97
C ILE A 128 -4.23 -3.97 6.81
N THR A 129 -4.93 -5.09 6.61
CA THR A 129 -4.33 -6.40 6.34
C THR A 129 -4.48 -6.77 4.86
N LYS A 130 -3.85 -7.87 4.42
CA LYS A 130 -3.90 -8.29 3.01
C LYS A 130 -5.33 -8.58 2.54
N GLU A 131 -6.19 -9.06 3.42
CA GLU A 131 -7.60 -9.39 3.16
C GLU A 131 -8.40 -8.14 2.76
N ARG A 132 -7.96 -6.94 3.18
CA ARG A 132 -8.58 -5.68 2.74
C ARG A 132 -8.44 -5.44 1.24
N PHE A 133 -7.59 -6.20 0.56
CA PHE A 133 -7.33 -6.11 -0.88
C PHE A 133 -7.92 -7.29 -1.68
N ASP A 134 -8.82 -8.08 -1.08
CA ASP A 134 -9.46 -9.23 -1.76
C ASP A 134 -10.28 -8.78 -2.96
N PHE A 135 -11.05 -7.70 -2.84
CA PHE A 135 -11.86 -7.16 -3.94
C PHE A 135 -11.05 -6.37 -4.97
N VAL A 136 -9.80 -6.03 -4.68
CA VAL A 136 -8.96 -5.25 -5.62
C VAL A 136 -8.46 -6.18 -6.73
N PRO A 137 -8.76 -5.93 -8.01
CA PRO A 137 -8.27 -6.77 -9.09
C PRO A 137 -6.73 -6.78 -9.17
N LEU A 138 -6.14 -7.96 -9.37
CA LEU A 138 -4.74 -8.06 -9.71
C LEU A 138 -4.60 -7.91 -11.23
N ILE A 139 -4.01 -6.81 -11.68
CA ILE A 139 -3.84 -6.45 -13.09
C ILE A 139 -2.38 -6.11 -13.38
N ASP A 140 -2.00 -6.12 -14.65
CA ASP A 140 -0.62 -5.85 -15.05
C ASP A 140 -0.21 -4.41 -14.72
N MET A 141 1.01 -4.29 -14.17
CA MET A 141 1.63 -3.01 -13.82
C MET A 141 2.55 -2.48 -14.92
N ASP A 142 2.43 -3.00 -16.15
CA ASP A 142 3.06 -2.45 -17.35
C ASP A 142 2.41 -1.15 -17.82
N THR A 143 1.14 -0.94 -17.45
CA THR A 143 0.38 0.25 -17.78
C THR A 143 0.11 1.11 -16.55
N LYS A 144 0.20 2.43 -16.71
CA LYS A 144 -0.28 3.39 -15.71
C LYS A 144 -1.81 3.43 -15.72
N TRP A 145 -2.41 2.96 -14.63
CA TRP A 145 -3.87 2.96 -14.40
C TRP A 145 -4.35 4.30 -13.81
N THR A 146 -5.49 4.76 -14.29
CA THR A 146 -6.23 5.94 -13.79
C THR A 146 -7.67 5.53 -13.52
N ASP A 147 -8.41 6.32 -12.73
CA ASP A 147 -9.83 6.07 -12.47
C ASP A 147 -10.62 5.91 -13.78
N ASP A 148 -10.49 6.82 -14.75
CA ASP A 148 -11.16 6.73 -16.05
C ASP A 148 -10.86 5.42 -16.82
N LYS A 149 -9.59 4.99 -16.84
CA LYS A 149 -9.19 3.74 -17.50
C LYS A 149 -9.82 2.54 -16.81
N LEU A 150 -9.90 2.56 -15.48
CA LEU A 150 -10.49 1.49 -14.68
C LEU A 150 -12.01 1.44 -14.85
N TYR A 151 -12.67 2.60 -14.82
CA TYR A 151 -14.11 2.70 -15.06
C TYR A 151 -14.48 2.16 -16.44
N LYS A 152 -13.73 2.54 -17.48
CA LYS A 152 -13.90 2.01 -18.84
C LYS A 152 -13.63 0.51 -18.91
N ARG A 153 -12.55 0.02 -18.28
CA ARG A 153 -12.17 -1.40 -18.27
C ARG A 153 -13.25 -2.27 -17.66
N TYR A 154 -13.81 -1.86 -16.52
CA TYR A 154 -14.82 -2.61 -15.78
C TYR A 154 -16.26 -2.23 -16.16
N LYS A 155 -16.44 -1.39 -17.19
CA LYS A 155 -17.75 -0.98 -17.73
C LYS A 155 -18.66 -0.34 -16.69
N LEU A 156 -18.09 0.48 -15.80
CA LEU A 156 -18.88 1.23 -14.83
C LEU A 156 -19.70 2.29 -15.56
N THR A 157 -20.96 2.41 -15.18
CA THR A 157 -21.85 3.49 -15.57
C THR A 157 -21.37 4.82 -14.97
N ARG A 158 -21.89 5.93 -15.50
CA ARG A 158 -21.57 7.27 -14.99
C ARG A 158 -22.03 7.42 -13.54
N GLU A 159 -23.17 6.83 -13.21
CA GLU A 159 -23.78 6.84 -11.88
C GLU A 159 -22.90 6.09 -10.87
N GLU A 160 -22.42 4.89 -11.23
CA GLU A 160 -21.51 4.10 -10.39
C GLU A 160 -20.16 4.81 -10.18
N ALA A 161 -19.57 5.36 -11.25
CA ALA A 161 -18.33 6.12 -11.15
C ALA A 161 -18.49 7.34 -10.23
N LYS A 162 -19.58 8.10 -10.40
CA LYS A 162 -19.90 9.24 -9.55
C LYS A 162 -20.14 8.82 -8.09
N PHE A 163 -20.77 7.67 -7.88
CA PHE A 163 -20.93 7.11 -6.54
C PHE A 163 -19.57 6.84 -5.89
N ILE A 164 -18.68 6.10 -6.55
CA ILE A 164 -17.31 5.84 -6.06
C ILE A 164 -16.59 7.16 -5.72
N GLU A 165 -16.66 8.14 -6.61
CA GLU A 165 -16.00 9.43 -6.44
C GLU A 165 -16.53 10.24 -5.26
N SER A 166 -17.81 10.07 -4.93
CA SER A 166 -18.48 10.69 -3.79
C SER A 166 -18.12 10.04 -2.45
N GLN A 167 -17.65 8.79 -2.44
CA GLN A 167 -17.34 8.06 -1.21
C GLN A 167 -15.88 8.24 -0.75
N ILE A 168 -14.99 8.62 -1.67
CA ILE A 168 -13.54 8.62 -1.43
C ILE A 168 -12.94 10.01 -1.57
N LEU A 169 -12.21 10.45 -0.54
CA LEU A 169 -11.48 11.71 -0.57
C LEU A 169 -10.39 11.69 -1.66
N THR A 170 -10.19 12.82 -2.32
CA THR A 170 -9.04 13.00 -3.21
C THR A 170 -7.75 12.92 -2.37
N MET A 171 -6.73 12.27 -2.90
CA MET A 171 -5.39 12.32 -2.29
C MET A 171 -4.66 13.54 -2.84
N GLU A 172 -4.00 14.29 -1.95
CA GLU A 172 -2.99 15.27 -2.32
C GLU A 172 -1.73 14.58 -2.89
#